data_AF-A0A2N3DW79-F1
#
_entry.id   AF-A0A2N3DW79-F1
#
_cell.length_a   1.000
_cell.length_b   1.000
_cell.length_c   1.000
_cell.angle_alpha   90.00
_cell.angle_beta   90.00
_cell.angle_gamma   90.00
#
_symmetry.space_group_name_H-M   'P 1'
#
loop_
_entity.id
_entity.type
_entity.pdbx_description
1 polymer ?
#
loop_
_entity_poly.entity_id
_entity_poly.type
_entity_poly.pdbx_seq_one_letter_code
_entity_poly.pdbx_strand_id
1 'polypeptide(L)'
;ARKGFAMFEKTHVPVFGIVENMAYFVSPGSGEKSYIFGEGGARRMAEKLGCDFLGEVPLHMTIREKSDSGEPVVATAPDSDEARPFLDIARRVGEHLDRALGGGARKAPAISVED
;
A
#
# COMPACT_ATOMS: atom_id res chain seq x y z
N ALA A 1 -4.00 -12.73 -5.18
CA ALA A 1 -3.01 -11.92 -5.92
C ALA A 1 -3.03 -12.19 -7.43
N ARG A 2 -2.54 -13.32 -7.96
CA ARG A 2 -2.38 -13.57 -9.41
C ARG A 2 -3.61 -13.26 -10.30
N LYS A 3 -4.81 -13.73 -9.90
CA LYS A 3 -6.05 -13.46 -10.66
C LYS A 3 -6.40 -11.97 -10.73
N GLY A 4 -6.21 -11.25 -9.62
CA GLY A 4 -6.46 -9.81 -9.54
C GLY A 4 -5.45 -9.01 -10.37
N PHE A 5 -4.17 -9.37 -10.30
CA PHE A 5 -3.12 -8.76 -11.14
C PHE A 5 -3.44 -8.91 -12.63
N ALA A 6 -3.77 -10.13 -13.06
CA ALA A 6 -4.14 -10.40 -14.45
C ALA A 6 -5.42 -9.67 -14.89
N MET A 7 -6.35 -9.38 -13.97
CA MET A 7 -7.52 -8.56 -14.26
C MET A 7 -7.11 -7.11 -14.53
N PHE A 8 -6.28 -6.52 -13.68
CA PHE A 8 -5.80 -5.15 -13.85
C PHE A 8 -4.98 -4.96 -15.13
N GLU A 9 -4.15 -5.95 -15.49
CA GLU A 9 -3.44 -5.95 -16.78
C GLU A 9 -4.42 -5.91 -17.97
N LYS A 10 -5.47 -6.75 -17.94
CA LYS A 10 -6.48 -6.79 -19.02
C LYS A 10 -7.24 -5.47 -19.16
N THR A 11 -7.46 -4.77 -18.05
CA THR A 11 -8.17 -3.48 -18.03
C THR A 11 -7.24 -2.27 -18.15
N HIS A 12 -5.94 -2.48 -18.37
CA HIS A 12 -4.93 -1.42 -18.46
C HIS A 12 -4.89 -0.50 -17.23
N VAL A 13 -5.20 -1.04 -16.05
CA VAL A 13 -5.10 -0.32 -14.78
C VAL A 13 -3.69 -0.55 -14.22
N PRO A 14 -2.91 0.51 -13.93
CA PRO A 14 -1.57 0.35 -13.40
C PRO A 14 -1.61 -0.29 -12.01
N VAL A 15 -0.80 -1.33 -11.80
CA VAL A 15 -0.61 -1.95 -10.49
C VAL A 15 0.64 -1.37 -9.87
N PHE A 16 0.48 -0.54 -8.82
CA PHE A 16 1.62 0.04 -8.11
C PHE A 16 2.34 -0.96 -7.21
N GLY A 17 1.66 -2.02 -6.77
CA GLY A 17 2.31 -3.09 -6.03
C GLY A 17 1.35 -3.92 -5.18
N ILE A 18 1.91 -4.74 -4.31
CA ILE A 18 1.18 -5.66 -3.44
C ILE A 18 1.45 -5.32 -1.97
N VAL A 19 0.39 -5.31 -1.15
CA VAL A 19 0.44 -5.24 0.31
C VAL A 19 0.11 -6.62 0.89
N GLU A 20 0.86 -7.04 1.91
CA GLU A 20 0.54 -8.23 2.71
C GLU A 20 -0.27 -7.81 3.93
N ASN A 21 -1.59 -8.06 3.90
CA ASN A 21 -2.44 -7.83 5.06
C ASN A 21 -2.34 -8.99 6.05
N MET A 22 -2.47 -8.71 7.35
CA MET A 22 -2.34 -9.70 8.43
C MET A 22 -1.04 -10.52 8.36
N ALA A 23 0.06 -9.85 8.00
CA ALA A 23 1.34 -10.50 7.72
C ALA A 23 1.96 -11.16 8.96
N TYR A 24 1.87 -10.50 10.11
CA TYR A 24 2.39 -11.00 11.38
C TYR A 24 1.55 -10.50 12.56
N PHE A 25 1.65 -11.20 13.68
CA PHE A 25 1.11 -10.82 14.97
C PHE A 25 2.26 -10.52 15.93
N VAL A 26 2.17 -9.43 16.70
CA VAL A 26 3.14 -9.13 17.76
C VAL A 26 2.56 -9.57 19.09
N SER A 27 3.24 -10.49 19.78
CA SER A 27 2.81 -10.95 21.09
C SER A 27 2.85 -9.80 22.11
N PRO A 28 1.75 -9.46 22.80
CA PRO A 28 1.71 -8.38 23.78
C PRO A 28 2.67 -8.56 24.96
N GLY A 29 3.08 -9.80 25.25
CA GLY A 29 3.99 -10.13 26.34
C GLY A 29 5.47 -10.12 25.92
N SER A 30 5.81 -10.86 24.88
CA SER A 30 7.21 -11.05 24.46
C SER A 30 7.69 -10.02 23.44
N GLY A 31 6.78 -9.29 22.77
CA GLY A 31 7.11 -8.44 21.62
C GLY A 31 7.54 -9.20 20.37
N GLU A 32 7.51 -10.54 20.41
CA GLU A 32 7.94 -11.38 19.30
C GLU A 32 6.92 -11.36 18.16
N LYS A 33 7.43 -11.32 16.93
CA LYS A 33 6.64 -11.43 15.70
C LYS A 33 6.38 -12.90 15.40
N SER A 34 5.10 -13.25 15.25
CA SER A 34 4.65 -14.57 14.83
C SER A 34 3.92 -14.47 13.48
N TYR A 35 4.33 -15.30 12.53
CA TYR A 35 3.76 -15.38 11.18
C TYR A 35 2.71 -16.48 11.11
N ILE A 36 1.57 -16.26 11.78
CA ILE A 36 0.50 -17.27 11.98
C ILE A 36 -0.02 -17.86 10.66
N PHE A 37 0.00 -17.07 9.57
CA PHE A 37 -0.47 -17.46 8.25
C PHE A 37 0.66 -17.72 7.24
N GLY A 38 1.90 -17.84 7.72
CA GLY A 38 3.11 -17.94 6.90
C GLY A 38 3.74 -16.59 6.60
N GLU A 39 4.98 -16.61 6.11
CA GLU A 39 5.82 -15.42 5.96
C GLU A 39 6.14 -15.11 4.47
N GLY A 40 6.02 -13.84 4.10
CA GLY A 40 6.52 -13.28 2.83
C GLY A 40 5.82 -13.78 1.58
N GLY A 41 4.56 -14.22 1.68
CA GLY A 41 3.81 -14.77 0.56
C GLY A 41 3.55 -13.72 -0.51
N ALA A 42 3.22 -12.49 -0.11
CA ALA A 42 2.97 -11.40 -1.03
C ALA A 42 4.25 -10.84 -1.63
N ARG A 43 5.35 -10.76 -0.86
CA ARG A 43 6.67 -10.36 -1.39
C ARG A 43 7.14 -11.27 -2.52
N ARG A 44 7.14 -12.59 -2.30
CA ARG A 44 7.49 -13.57 -3.35
C ARG A 44 6.56 -13.49 -4.55
N MET A 45 5.32 -13.09 -4.35
CA MET A 45 4.38 -12.92 -5.44
C MET A 45 4.64 -11.63 -6.23
N ALA A 46 4.96 -10.54 -5.56
CA ALA A 46 5.32 -9.27 -6.20
C ALA A 46 6.54 -9.45 -7.12
N GLU A 47 7.58 -10.12 -6.62
CA GLU A 47 8.77 -10.50 -7.40
C GLU A 47 8.41 -11.33 -8.64
N LYS A 48 7.57 -12.36 -8.50
CA LYS A 48 7.14 -13.21 -9.61
C LYS A 48 6.31 -12.49 -10.66
N LEU A 49 5.57 -11.45 -10.26
CA LEU A 49 4.72 -10.66 -11.16
C LEU A 49 5.44 -9.42 -11.69
N GLY A 50 6.69 -9.17 -11.28
CA GLY A 50 7.45 -8.01 -11.70
C GLY A 50 6.85 -6.67 -11.21
N CYS A 51 6.21 -6.66 -10.04
CA CYS A 51 5.65 -5.45 -9.43
C CYS A 51 6.20 -5.23 -8.02
N ASP A 52 5.97 -4.03 -7.48
CA ASP A 52 6.58 -3.65 -6.21
C ASP A 52 5.87 -4.29 -5.00
N PHE A 53 6.65 -4.50 -3.95
CA PHE A 53 6.12 -4.86 -2.63
C PHE A 53 6.00 -3.61 -1.76
N LEU A 54 4.76 -3.23 -1.45
CA LEU A 54 4.47 -1.97 -0.78
C LEU A 54 4.62 -2.06 0.74
N GLY A 55 4.37 -3.23 1.34
CA GLY A 55 4.56 -3.41 2.77
C GLY A 55 3.67 -4.48 3.39
N GLU A 56 3.81 -4.60 4.71
CA GLU A 56 3.12 -5.56 5.55
C GLU A 56 2.29 -4.83 6.59
N VAL A 57 1.03 -5.25 6.78
CA VAL A 57 0.15 -4.75 7.84
C VAL A 57 0.00 -5.83 8.92
N PRO A 58 0.24 -5.52 10.21
CA PRO A 58 0.11 -6.51 11.27
C PRO A 58 -1.35 -6.89 11.53
N LEU A 59 -1.55 -8.11 12.00
CA LEU A 59 -2.81 -8.52 12.63
C LEU A 59 -2.84 -7.91 14.04
N HIS A 60 -3.58 -6.81 14.22
CA HIS A 60 -3.67 -6.12 15.50
C HIS A 60 -5.13 -5.79 15.87
N MET A 61 -5.50 -6.03 17.13
CA MET A 61 -6.88 -5.82 17.60
C MET A 61 -7.33 -4.37 17.45
N THR A 62 -6.46 -3.42 17.81
CA THR A 62 -6.75 -1.98 17.64
C THR A 62 -7.07 -1.65 16.19
N ILE A 63 -6.32 -2.18 15.22
CA ILE A 63 -6.59 -1.92 13.79
C ILE A 63 -7.99 -2.41 13.42
N ARG A 64 -8.35 -3.64 13.80
CA ARG A 64 -9.68 -4.22 13.53
C ARG A 64 -10.78 -3.37 14.16
N GLU A 65 -10.72 -3.14 15.46
CA GLU A 65 -11.77 -2.45 16.23
C GLU A 65 -11.99 -1.01 15.78
N LYS A 66 -10.90 -0.31 15.52
CA LYS A 66 -10.94 1.07 15.01
C LYS A 66 -11.45 1.14 13.57
N SER A 67 -11.09 0.17 12.72
CA SER A 67 -11.65 0.08 11.37
C SER A 67 -13.16 -0.23 11.40
N ASP A 68 -13.59 -1.18 12.23
CA ASP A 68 -15.00 -1.60 12.35
C ASP A 68 -15.89 -0.48 12.90
N SER A 69 -15.35 0.36 13.79
CA SER A 69 -16.05 1.53 14.35
C SER A 69 -16.04 2.76 13.44
N GLY A 70 -15.37 2.71 12.29
CA GLY A 70 -15.24 3.85 11.37
C GLY A 70 -14.23 4.91 11.84
N GLU A 71 -13.37 4.57 12.79
CA GLU A 71 -12.36 5.43 13.42
C GLU A 71 -10.94 4.90 13.15
N PRO A 72 -10.46 4.83 11.90
CA PRO A 72 -9.23 4.12 11.57
C PRO A 72 -8.00 4.68 12.30
N VAL A 73 -7.04 3.80 12.63
CA VAL A 73 -5.85 4.15 13.43
C VAL A 73 -5.03 5.31 12.85
N VAL A 74 -4.97 5.45 11.52
CA VAL A 74 -4.29 6.57 10.85
C VAL A 74 -4.94 7.93 11.12
N ALA A 75 -6.23 7.96 11.47
CA ALA A 75 -6.96 9.18 11.77
C ALA A 75 -7.00 9.46 13.28
N THR A 76 -7.13 8.43 14.11
CA THR A 76 -7.29 8.59 15.57
C THR A 76 -5.99 8.51 16.36
N ALA A 77 -4.96 7.84 15.82
CA ALA A 77 -3.69 7.61 16.48
C ALA A 77 -2.53 7.58 15.44
N PRO A 78 -2.30 8.68 14.70
CA PRO A 78 -1.38 8.70 13.56
C PRO A 78 0.07 8.36 13.91
N ASP A 79 0.49 8.62 15.15
CA ASP A 79 1.86 8.37 15.63
C ASP A 79 2.06 6.97 16.23
N SER A 80 1.04 6.10 16.18
CA SER A 80 1.10 4.76 16.76
C SER A 80 1.82 3.76 15.86
N ASP A 81 2.33 2.69 16.47
CA ASP A 81 2.99 1.59 15.74
C ASP A 81 2.03 0.88 14.78
N GLU A 82 0.72 0.87 15.07
CA GLU A 82 -0.31 0.31 14.21
C GLU A 82 -0.61 1.19 12.98
N ALA A 83 -0.51 2.51 13.12
CA ALA A 83 -0.72 3.44 12.01
C ALA A 83 0.48 3.49 11.06
N ARG A 84 1.69 3.29 11.59
CA ARG A 84 2.94 3.45 10.84
C ARG A 84 3.00 2.64 9.53
N PRO A 85 2.63 1.34 9.47
CA PRO A 85 2.65 0.58 8.22
C PRO A 85 1.76 1.18 7.12
N PHE A 86 0.59 1.70 7.47
CA PHE A 86 -0.31 2.32 6.50
C PHE A 86 0.27 3.62 5.95
N LEU A 87 0.89 4.44 6.80
CA LEU A 87 1.55 5.69 6.38
C LEU A 87 2.76 5.40 5.48
N ASP A 88 3.56 4.38 5.81
CA ASP A 88 4.70 3.97 4.97
C ASP A 88 4.25 3.42 3.61
N ILE A 89 3.16 2.64 3.56
CA ILE A 89 2.54 2.18 2.32
C ILE A 89 2.01 3.37 1.51
N ALA A 90 1.30 4.29 2.15
CA ALA A 90 0.74 5.47 1.49
C ALA A 90 1.84 6.35 0.88
N ARG A 91 2.97 6.53 1.58
CA ARG A 91 4.14 7.24 1.03
C ARG A 91 4.66 6.58 -0.24
N ARG A 92 4.84 5.26 -0.25
CA ARG A 92 5.30 4.54 -1.45
C ARG A 92 4.32 4.67 -2.60
N VAL A 93 3.01 4.58 -2.32
CA VAL A 93 1.96 4.85 -3.33
C VAL A 93 2.06 6.27 -3.87
N GLY A 94 2.29 7.27 -3.01
CA GLY A 94 2.54 8.65 -3.40
C GLY A 94 3.72 8.78 -4.37
N GLU A 95 4.84 8.12 -4.08
CA GLU A 95 6.00 8.10 -4.96
C GLU A 95 5.69 7.49 -6.36
N HIS A 96 4.81 6.48 -6.44
CA HIS A 96 4.33 5.97 -7.74
C HIS A 96 3.45 6.96 -8.48
N LEU A 97 2.55 7.64 -7.76
CA LEU A 97 1.69 8.68 -8.33
C LEU A 97 2.53 9.84 -8.85
N ASP A 98 3.51 10.31 -8.09
CA ASP A 98 4.40 11.39 -8.49
C ASP A 98 5.19 11.03 -9.75
N ARG A 99 5.67 9.79 -9.87
CA ARG A 99 6.31 9.30 -11.10
C ARG A 99 5.34 9.24 -12.28
N ALA A 100 4.11 8.76 -12.06
CA ALA A 100 3.10 8.64 -13.09
C ALA A 100 2.60 10.00 -13.59
N LEU A 101 2.45 10.98 -12.69
CA LEU A 101 1.97 12.33 -12.98
C LEU A 101 3.11 13.27 -13.42
N GLY A 102 4.31 13.10 -12.87
CA GLY A 102 5.50 13.88 -13.19
C GLY A 102 6.05 13.64 -14.60
N GLY A 103 5.66 12.54 -15.25
CA GLY A 103 5.92 12.27 -16.67
C GLY A 103 5.04 13.06 -17.65
N GLY A 104 4.14 13.92 -17.18
CA GLY A 104 3.20 14.61 -18.06
C GLY A 104 2.35 15.69 -17.41
N ALA A 105 2.97 16.71 -16.81
CA ALA A 105 2.39 18.03 -16.95
C ALA A 105 2.43 18.35 -18.45
N ARG A 106 1.33 18.10 -19.19
CA ARG A 106 1.19 18.62 -20.56
C ARG A 106 1.50 20.11 -20.46
N LYS A 107 2.62 20.54 -21.05
CA LYS A 107 2.89 21.97 -21.26
C LYS A 107 1.62 22.53 -21.87
N ALA A 108 0.98 23.47 -21.18
CA ALA A 108 -0.20 24.14 -21.73
C ALA A 108 0.19 24.67 -23.12
N PRO A 109 -0.66 24.48 -24.15
CA PRO A 109 -0.34 24.93 -25.50
C PRO A 109 -0.05 26.44 -25.45
N ALA A 110 1.06 26.85 -26.06
CA ALA A 110 1.38 28.26 -26.20
C ALA A 110 0.34 28.90 -27.12
N ILE A 111 -0.50 29.79 -26.58
CA ILE A 111 -1.43 30.59 -27.37
C ILE A 111 -0.69 31.88 -27.72
N SER A 112 -0.30 32.03 -28.99
CA SER A 112 0.15 33.30 -29.54
C SER A 112 -1.01 33.94 -30.29
N VAL A 113 -1.35 35.19 -29.94
CA VAL A 113 -2.24 36.05 -30.71
C VAL A 113 -1.34 37.07 -31.41
N GLU A 114 -1.34 37.04 -32.74
CA GLU A 114 -0.72 38.06 -33.59
C GLU A 114 -1.81 39.05 -34.02
N ASP A 115 -1.49 40.35 -33.98
CA ASP A 115 -2.38 41.45 -34.39
C ASP A 115 -2.56 41.55 -35.91
#